data_AF-A0A8H5P4E4-F1
#
_entry.id   AF-A0A8H5P4E4-F1
#
_cell.length_a   1.000
_cell.length_b   1.000
_cell.length_c   1.000
_cell.angle_alpha   90.00
_cell.angle_beta   90.00
_cell.angle_gamma   90.00
#
_symmetry.space_group_name_H-M   'P 1'
#
loop_
_entity.id
_entity.type
_entity.pdbx_description
1 polymer ?
#
loop_
_entity_poly.entity_id
_entity_poly.type
_entity_poly.pdbx_seq_one_letter_code
_entity_poly.pdbx_strand_id
1 'polypeptide(L)'
;MKTLQDCKTCSLRRIRCDRTTPHCLKCTGRGLSCPGYKRQIRWVNSIASRGKFKGFSAPTLEPATPQSPEAVPSTIQSRTLAQDGLDEPSQEAVNQLLEYFTLELAPKNVWVHTPENGYTRLVVRLAHTQPALRYAIIGLSAAYQSYASASTTSGFSQKAHLKAITLITDQIRTLTSMETNGKHTIPTGLQEATDAVLAATLVNHHRLDIVK
;
A
#
# COMPACT_ATOMS: atom_id res chain seq x y z
N MET A 1 -8.38 -28.87 -13.66
CA MET A 1 -8.48 -29.66 -12.41
C MET A 1 -7.28 -29.35 -11.53
N LYS A 2 -7.46 -28.86 -10.30
CA LYS A 2 -6.35 -28.59 -9.36
C LYS A 2 -5.87 -29.95 -8.82
N THR A 3 -4.61 -30.31 -9.08
CA THR A 3 -4.01 -31.52 -8.48
C THR A 3 -3.87 -31.31 -6.97
N LEU A 4 -4.51 -32.17 -6.18
CA LEU A 4 -4.39 -32.15 -4.72
C LEU A 4 -2.95 -32.53 -4.36
N GLN A 5 -2.30 -31.67 -3.57
CA GLN A 5 -0.90 -31.82 -3.18
C GLN A 5 -0.75 -32.88 -2.09
N ASP A 6 0.28 -33.73 -2.21
CA ASP A 6 0.66 -34.67 -1.15
C ASP A 6 1.29 -33.91 0.02
N CYS A 7 1.21 -34.47 1.24
CA CYS A 7 1.88 -33.83 2.38
C CYS A 7 3.41 -33.86 2.18
N LYS A 8 4.11 -32.84 2.70
CA LYS A 8 5.58 -32.74 2.54
C LYS A 8 6.32 -33.95 3.08
N THR A 9 5.86 -34.54 4.19
CA THR A 9 6.49 -35.73 4.78
C THR A 9 6.44 -36.93 3.83
N CYS A 10 5.30 -37.20 3.19
CA CYS A 10 5.19 -38.27 2.19
C CYS A 10 5.98 -37.95 0.91
N SER A 11 5.96 -36.69 0.48
CA SER A 11 6.70 -36.23 -0.69
C SER A 11 8.22 -36.37 -0.51
N LEU A 12 8.76 -35.96 0.65
CA LEU A 12 10.18 -36.13 1.01
C LEU A 12 10.57 -37.60 1.09
N ARG A 13 9.65 -38.44 1.61
CA ARG A 13 9.84 -39.89 1.68
C ARG A 13 9.58 -40.61 0.36
N ARG A 14 9.18 -39.89 -0.70
CA ARG A 14 8.84 -40.42 -2.03
C ARG A 14 7.81 -41.56 -2.00
N ILE A 15 6.81 -41.45 -1.11
CA ILE A 15 5.69 -42.39 -1.00
C ILE A 15 4.36 -41.71 -1.35
N ARG A 16 3.39 -42.47 -1.86
CA ARG A 16 2.03 -41.98 -2.09
C ARG A 16 1.37 -41.60 -0.77
N CYS A 17 0.76 -40.41 -0.72
CA CYS A 17 0.05 -39.91 0.45
C CYS A 17 -1.43 -40.32 0.41
N ASP A 18 -1.98 -40.76 1.55
CA ASP A 18 -3.42 -41.11 1.65
C ASP A 18 -4.33 -39.89 1.78
N ARG A 19 -3.76 -38.68 1.87
CA ARG A 19 -4.46 -37.39 1.88
C ARG A 19 -5.56 -37.20 2.93
N THR A 20 -5.56 -38.03 3.98
CA THR A 20 -6.51 -37.91 5.10
C THR A 20 -6.30 -36.62 5.88
N THR A 21 -7.37 -35.89 6.18
CA THR A 21 -7.35 -34.66 6.99
C THR A 21 -7.61 -34.99 8.47
N PRO A 22 -6.98 -34.29 9.44
CA PRO A 22 -5.97 -33.23 9.30
C PRO A 22 -4.55 -33.73 9.00
N HIS A 23 -4.26 -35.01 9.27
CA HIS A 23 -2.95 -35.62 9.11
C HIS A 23 -3.04 -36.93 8.31
N CYS A 24 -1.99 -37.21 7.53
CA CYS A 24 -1.90 -38.41 6.72
C CYS A 24 -1.75 -39.67 7.60
N LEU A 25 -2.52 -40.73 7.35
CA LEU A 25 -2.42 -41.97 8.14
C LEU A 25 -1.02 -42.60 8.09
N LYS A 26 -0.34 -42.58 6.94
CA LYS A 26 1.08 -43.01 6.82
C LYS A 26 2.05 -42.24 7.72
N CYS A 27 1.73 -40.99 8.04
CA CYS A 27 2.54 -40.12 8.87
C CYS A 27 2.25 -40.44 10.34
N THR A 28 0.97 -40.41 10.72
CA THR A 28 0.49 -40.68 12.08
C THR A 28 0.84 -42.10 12.52
N GLY A 29 0.63 -43.10 11.67
CA GLY A 29 0.94 -44.50 11.97
C GLY A 29 2.44 -44.80 12.15
N ARG A 30 3.32 -43.87 11.75
CA ARG A 30 4.76 -43.94 12.02
C ARG A 30 5.24 -42.95 13.08
N GLY A 31 4.33 -42.26 13.76
CA GLY A 31 4.66 -41.22 14.73
C GLY A 31 5.35 -40.00 14.11
N LEU A 32 5.23 -39.78 12.79
CA LEU A 32 5.84 -38.64 12.11
C LEU A 32 4.91 -37.43 12.15
N SER A 33 5.47 -36.26 12.46
CA SER A 33 4.73 -34.99 12.39
C SER A 33 4.35 -34.67 10.94
N CYS A 34 3.05 -34.71 10.65
CA CYS A 34 2.50 -34.36 9.35
C CYS A 34 2.20 -32.85 9.33
N PRO A 35 2.77 -32.06 8.41
CA PRO A 35 2.50 -30.62 8.33
C PRO A 35 1.09 -30.28 7.80
N GLY A 36 0.28 -31.31 7.49
CA GLY A 36 -1.00 -31.17 6.83
C GLY A 36 -0.87 -30.75 5.35
N TYR A 37 -1.96 -30.19 4.81
CA TYR A 37 -2.11 -29.85 3.39
C TYR A 37 -2.28 -28.35 3.14
N LYS A 38 -2.17 -27.53 4.19
CA LYS A 38 -2.28 -26.07 4.07
C LYS A 38 -1.04 -25.53 3.36
N ARG A 39 -1.21 -24.45 2.59
CA ARG A 39 -0.09 -23.73 1.96
C ARG A 39 0.80 -23.18 3.06
N GLN A 40 2.05 -23.64 3.13
CA GLN A 40 3.04 -23.08 4.03
C GLN A 40 3.60 -21.80 3.41
N ILE A 41 3.10 -20.66 3.89
CA ILE A 41 3.63 -19.34 3.54
C ILE A 41 4.90 -19.12 4.36
N ARG A 42 6.00 -18.74 3.71
CA ARG A 42 7.25 -18.35 4.37
C ARG A 42 7.50 -16.88 4.08
N TRP A 43 7.50 -16.07 5.12
CA TRP A 43 8.01 -14.70 5.05
C TRP A 43 9.54 -14.76 4.91
N VAL A 44 10.06 -14.04 3.94
CA VAL A 44 11.50 -13.92 3.70
C VAL A 44 11.89 -12.45 3.86
N ASN A 45 13.04 -12.18 4.47
CA ASN A 45 13.56 -10.82 4.67
C ASN A 45 14.18 -10.24 3.38
N SER A 46 13.64 -10.61 2.22
CA SER A 46 14.13 -10.23 0.90
C SER A 46 12.99 -10.13 -0.11
N ILE A 47 13.20 -9.36 -1.17
CA ILE A 47 12.21 -9.06 -2.22
C ILE A 47 11.67 -10.34 -2.89
N ALA A 48 12.50 -11.36 -3.06
CA ALA A 48 12.06 -12.66 -3.54
C ALA A 48 12.72 -13.80 -2.76
N SER A 49 12.04 -14.95 -2.67
CA SER A 49 12.60 -16.17 -2.06
C SER A 49 13.50 -16.94 -3.03
N ARG A 50 13.35 -16.72 -4.35
CA ARG A 50 14.08 -17.37 -5.45
C ARG A 50 14.25 -16.41 -6.63
N GLY A 51 15.14 -16.73 -7.55
CA GLY A 51 15.40 -15.94 -8.76
C GLY A 51 16.36 -14.77 -8.55
N LYS A 52 16.40 -13.85 -9.52
CA LYS A 52 17.37 -12.74 -9.60
C LYS A 52 17.37 -11.84 -8.34
N PHE A 53 16.23 -11.70 -7.67
CA PHE A 53 16.06 -10.82 -6.51
C PHE A 53 16.13 -11.56 -5.16
N LYS A 54 16.62 -12.81 -5.15
CA LYS A 54 16.84 -13.54 -3.90
C LYS A 54 17.94 -12.88 -3.07
N GLY A 55 17.66 -12.60 -1.79
CA GLY A 55 18.63 -12.01 -0.87
C GLY A 55 18.76 -10.49 -0.95
N PHE A 56 18.08 -9.83 -1.88
CA PHE A 56 18.00 -8.38 -1.94
C PHE A 56 16.95 -7.87 -0.96
N SER A 57 17.34 -7.00 -0.02
CA SER A 57 16.44 -6.39 0.97
C SER A 57 15.77 -5.12 0.44
N ALA A 58 16.37 -4.46 -0.55
CA ALA A 58 15.86 -3.25 -1.20
C ALA A 58 16.33 -3.20 -2.67
N PRO A 59 15.59 -2.53 -3.58
CA PRO A 59 16.09 -2.25 -4.92
C PRO A 59 17.27 -1.28 -4.81
N THR A 60 18.48 -1.77 -5.08
CA THR A 60 19.66 -0.91 -5.23
C THR A 60 19.47 -0.08 -6.49
N LEU A 61 19.24 1.22 -6.33
CA LEU A 61 19.36 2.20 -7.41
C LEU A 61 20.85 2.39 -7.67
N GLU A 62 21.47 1.48 -8.42
CA GLU A 62 22.82 1.77 -8.92
C GLU A 62 22.73 2.87 -9.99
N PRO A 63 23.56 3.93 -9.89
CA PRO A 63 23.66 4.93 -10.94
C PRO A 63 24.23 4.27 -12.19
N ALA A 64 23.45 4.26 -13.26
CA ALA A 64 23.87 3.75 -14.56
C ALA A 64 25.11 4.51 -15.04
N THR A 65 26.24 3.81 -15.17
CA THR A 65 27.42 4.28 -15.91
C THR A 65 27.05 4.51 -17.38
N PRO A 66 27.55 5.58 -18.02
CA PRO A 66 27.18 5.93 -19.39
C PRO A 66 27.89 5.02 -20.40
N GLN A 67 27.11 4.23 -21.15
CA GLN A 67 27.54 3.63 -22.41
C GLN A 67 26.88 4.36 -23.58
N SER A 68 27.72 4.74 -24.55
CA SER A 68 27.45 5.52 -25.76
C SER A 68 26.43 4.83 -26.69
N PRO A 69 25.72 5.56 -27.57
CA PRO A 69 24.36 5.24 -28.00
C PRO A 69 24.32 4.39 -29.27
N GLU A 70 23.50 3.34 -29.24
CA GLU A 70 22.96 2.72 -30.45
C GLU A 70 21.43 2.79 -30.39
N ALA A 71 20.86 3.31 -31.47
CA ALA A 71 19.52 3.85 -31.53
C ALA A 71 18.42 2.79 -31.39
N VAL A 72 17.48 3.02 -30.48
CA VAL A 72 16.16 2.37 -30.45
C VAL A 72 15.12 3.42 -30.03
N PRO A 73 14.01 3.56 -30.77
CA PRO A 73 13.07 4.67 -30.58
C PRO A 73 12.39 4.59 -29.20
N SER A 74 12.58 5.65 -28.43
CA SER A 74 11.99 5.87 -27.12
C SER A 74 10.51 6.25 -27.27
N THR A 75 9.61 5.34 -26.89
CA THR A 75 8.24 5.69 -26.48
C THR A 75 8.01 5.23 -25.06
N ILE A 76 8.82 5.75 -24.13
CA ILE A 76 8.42 5.88 -22.73
C ILE A 76 8.60 7.36 -22.44
N GLN A 77 7.50 8.11 -22.50
CA GLN A 77 7.49 9.51 -22.11
C GLN A 77 7.74 9.59 -20.61
N SER A 78 9.01 9.69 -20.24
CA SER A 78 9.46 10.36 -19.03
C SER A 78 8.93 11.79 -19.07
N ARG A 79 7.77 12.02 -18.45
CA ARG A 79 7.26 13.37 -18.28
C ARG A 79 7.96 13.96 -17.07
N THR A 80 8.97 14.78 -17.35
CA THR A 80 9.54 15.74 -16.43
C THR A 80 8.39 16.54 -15.82
N LEU A 81 8.11 16.36 -14.53
CA LEU A 81 7.17 17.22 -13.79
C LEU A 81 7.88 18.55 -13.57
N ALA A 82 7.75 19.42 -14.56
CA ALA A 82 7.95 20.84 -14.41
C ALA A 82 7.13 21.34 -13.21
N GLN A 83 7.69 22.32 -12.51
CA GLN A 83 7.02 23.11 -11.49
C GLN A 83 5.77 23.79 -12.08
N ASP A 84 4.66 23.06 -12.10
CA ASP A 84 3.34 23.67 -12.11
C ASP A 84 2.95 23.85 -10.64
N GLY A 85 3.01 25.10 -10.17
CA GLY A 85 2.36 25.47 -8.92
C GLY A 85 0.94 24.95 -8.94
N LEU A 86 0.58 24.16 -7.94
CA LEU A 86 -0.83 24.06 -7.60
C LEU A 86 -1.21 25.47 -7.14
N ASP A 87 -2.17 26.10 -7.81
CA ASP A 87 -3.04 27.01 -7.08
C ASP A 87 -3.55 26.20 -5.89
N GLU A 88 -3.16 26.61 -4.69
CA GLU A 88 -3.59 25.96 -3.45
C GLU A 88 -5.13 25.97 -3.50
N PRO A 89 -5.80 24.81 -3.47
CA PRO A 89 -7.25 24.77 -3.55
C PRO A 89 -7.83 25.69 -2.48
N SER A 90 -8.84 26.49 -2.85
CA SER A 90 -9.48 27.39 -1.90
C SER A 90 -9.93 26.61 -0.66
N GLN A 91 -9.90 27.27 0.50
CA GLN A 91 -10.18 26.60 1.75
C GLN A 91 -11.62 26.04 1.78
N GLU A 92 -12.53 26.67 1.05
CA GLU A 92 -13.88 26.19 0.79
C GLU A 92 -13.90 24.89 -0.02
N ALA A 93 -13.12 24.80 -1.10
CA ALA A 93 -13.02 23.59 -1.92
C ALA A 93 -12.45 22.41 -1.11
N VAL A 94 -11.45 22.68 -0.25
CA VAL A 94 -10.90 21.68 0.67
C VAL A 94 -11.96 21.18 1.65
N ASN A 95 -12.73 22.10 2.26
CA ASN A 95 -13.79 21.75 3.20
C ASN A 95 -14.91 20.94 2.53
N GLN A 96 -15.34 21.32 1.33
CA GLN A 96 -16.35 20.57 0.56
C GLN A 96 -15.90 19.15 0.23
N LEU A 97 -14.64 18.98 -0.16
CA LEU A 97 -14.08 17.66 -0.46
C LEU A 97 -13.90 16.79 0.80
N LEU A 98 -13.53 17.39 1.94
CA LEU A 98 -13.47 16.69 3.22
C LEU A 98 -14.86 16.27 3.73
N GLU A 99 -15.87 17.12 3.52
CA GLU A 99 -17.25 16.81 3.85
C GLU A 99 -17.77 15.66 2.97
N TYR A 100 -17.50 15.71 1.66
CA TYR A 100 -17.81 14.62 0.74
C TYR A 100 -17.16 13.30 1.18
N PHE A 101 -15.90 13.31 1.58
CA PHE A 101 -15.25 12.13 2.14
C PHE A 101 -15.99 11.59 3.36
N THR A 102 -16.37 12.47 4.28
CA THR A 102 -17.03 12.10 5.55
C THR A 102 -18.39 11.45 5.31
N LEU A 103 -19.17 11.98 4.37
CA LEU A 103 -20.52 11.52 4.08
C LEU A 103 -20.55 10.29 3.16
N GLU A 104 -19.69 10.23 2.15
CA GLU A 104 -19.81 9.24 1.06
C GLU A 104 -18.74 8.15 1.05
N LEU A 105 -17.53 8.45 1.53
CA LEU A 105 -16.38 7.55 1.40
C LEU A 105 -16.03 6.87 2.73
N ALA A 106 -16.03 7.63 3.82
CA ALA A 106 -15.73 7.12 5.16
C ALA A 106 -16.65 5.97 5.58
N PRO A 107 -17.97 5.96 5.28
CA PRO A 107 -18.80 4.79 5.53
C PRO A 107 -18.26 3.58 4.77
N LYS A 108 -18.09 3.67 3.44
CA LYS A 108 -17.66 2.56 2.58
C LYS A 108 -16.33 1.90 2.99
N ASN A 109 -15.52 2.59 3.79
CA ASN A 109 -14.25 2.08 4.33
C ASN A 109 -14.40 1.25 5.62
N VAL A 110 -15.62 1.06 6.13
CA VAL A 110 -15.91 0.31 7.36
C VAL A 110 -16.99 -0.74 7.11
N TRP A 111 -16.78 -1.94 7.65
CA TRP A 111 -17.72 -3.05 7.53
C TRP A 111 -19.07 -2.81 8.21
N VAL A 112 -19.10 -2.06 9.32
CA VAL A 112 -20.31 -1.66 10.05
C VAL A 112 -20.28 -0.16 10.29
N HIS A 113 -21.25 0.58 9.74
CA HIS A 113 -21.37 2.03 9.98
C HIS A 113 -21.96 2.27 11.37
N THR A 114 -21.13 2.75 12.27
CA THR A 114 -21.53 3.28 13.58
C THR A 114 -21.32 4.80 13.52
N PRO A 115 -22.12 5.63 14.23
CA PRO A 115 -21.85 7.08 14.34
C PRO A 115 -20.43 7.42 14.81
N GLU A 116 -19.75 6.47 15.46
CA GLU A 116 -18.36 6.55 15.90
C GLU A 116 -17.38 5.91 14.90
N ASN A 117 -17.48 6.29 13.62
CA ASN A 117 -16.55 5.79 12.61
C ASN A 117 -15.13 6.36 12.83
N GLY A 118 -14.13 5.50 12.94
CA GLY A 118 -12.72 5.91 13.07
C GLY A 118 -12.24 6.79 11.91
N TYR A 119 -12.76 6.59 10.70
CA TYR A 119 -12.45 7.43 9.54
C TYR A 119 -13.04 8.85 9.68
N THR A 120 -14.26 8.99 10.18
CA THR A 120 -14.88 10.33 10.34
C THR A 120 -14.29 11.07 11.55
N ARG A 121 -13.97 10.37 12.64
CA ARG A 121 -13.48 11.00 13.87
C ARG A 121 -11.98 11.26 13.89
N LEU A 122 -11.18 10.26 13.49
CA LEU A 122 -9.72 10.30 13.63
C LEU A 122 -9.05 10.73 12.32
N VAL A 123 -9.44 10.15 11.19
CA VAL A 123 -8.80 10.45 9.89
C VAL A 123 -9.13 11.88 9.43
N VAL A 124 -10.36 12.38 9.58
CA VAL A 124 -10.69 13.79 9.26
C VAL A 124 -9.95 14.76 10.17
N ARG A 125 -9.88 14.48 11.48
CA ARG A 125 -9.10 15.30 12.42
C ARG A 125 -7.63 15.38 12.02
N LEU A 126 -7.02 14.23 11.71
CA LEU A 126 -5.64 14.17 11.24
C LEU A 126 -5.47 14.85 9.87
N ALA A 127 -6.50 14.89 9.01
CA ALA A 127 -6.42 15.60 7.73
C ALA A 127 -6.28 17.12 7.90
N HIS A 128 -6.89 17.69 8.95
CA HIS A 128 -6.73 19.11 9.25
C HIS A 128 -5.32 19.45 9.72
N THR A 129 -4.65 18.56 10.45
CA THR A 129 -3.30 18.79 10.97
C THR A 129 -2.21 18.36 9.99
N GLN A 130 -2.40 17.27 9.26
CA GLN A 130 -1.38 16.63 8.43
C GLN A 130 -1.65 16.86 6.94
N PRO A 131 -0.78 17.59 6.22
CA PRO A 131 -1.01 17.94 4.82
C PRO A 131 -0.98 16.72 3.89
N ALA A 132 -0.14 15.73 4.18
CA ALA A 132 -0.04 14.49 3.41
C ALA A 132 -1.40 13.77 3.31
N LEU A 133 -2.07 13.62 4.47
CA LEU A 133 -3.38 12.99 4.56
C LEU A 133 -4.48 13.86 3.94
N ARG A 134 -4.41 15.18 4.11
CA ARG A 134 -5.33 16.13 3.47
C ARG A 134 -5.33 15.99 1.97
N TYR A 135 -4.15 16.04 1.34
CA TYR A 135 -4.01 15.90 -0.11
C TYR A 135 -4.47 14.54 -0.62
N ALA A 136 -4.26 13.47 0.16
CA ALA A 136 -4.76 12.13 -0.18
C ALA A 136 -6.29 12.11 -0.20
N ILE A 137 -6.95 12.67 0.82
CA ILE A 137 -8.41 12.66 0.94
C ILE A 137 -9.06 13.56 -0.12
N ILE A 138 -8.57 14.79 -0.33
CA ILE A 138 -9.17 15.66 -1.35
C ILE A 138 -8.93 15.13 -2.76
N GLY A 139 -7.78 14.51 -3.02
CA GLY A 139 -7.49 13.87 -4.30
C GLY A 139 -8.40 12.68 -4.57
N LEU A 140 -8.67 11.85 -3.56
CA LEU A 140 -9.62 10.75 -3.66
C LEU A 140 -11.05 11.25 -3.87
N SER A 141 -11.48 12.24 -3.07
CA SER A 141 -12.83 12.81 -3.13
C SER A 141 -13.11 13.46 -4.49
N ALA A 142 -12.15 14.23 -5.01
CA ALA A 142 -12.26 14.82 -6.34
C ALA A 142 -12.34 13.73 -7.42
N ALA A 143 -11.54 12.66 -7.34
CA ALA A 143 -11.61 11.56 -8.30
C ALA A 143 -12.98 10.86 -8.30
N TYR A 144 -13.56 10.63 -7.12
CA TYR A 144 -14.90 10.06 -7.00
C TYR A 144 -15.99 11.00 -7.53
N GLN A 145 -15.89 12.30 -7.25
CA GLN A 145 -16.82 13.28 -7.81
C GLN A 145 -16.72 13.35 -9.34
N SER A 146 -15.51 13.31 -9.91
CA SER A 146 -15.30 13.21 -11.37
C SER A 146 -15.98 11.97 -11.95
N TYR A 147 -15.79 10.82 -11.29
CA TYR A 147 -16.37 9.55 -11.70
C TYR A 147 -17.90 9.57 -11.63
N ALA A 148 -18.47 10.07 -10.53
CA ALA A 148 -19.92 10.14 -10.32
C ALA A 148 -20.60 11.15 -11.26
N SER A 149 -19.92 12.25 -11.63
CA SER A 149 -20.45 13.30 -12.50
C SER A 149 -20.15 13.09 -13.99
N ALA A 150 -19.48 11.99 -14.38
CA ALA A 150 -18.99 11.75 -15.73
C ALA A 150 -18.18 12.93 -16.32
N SER A 151 -17.49 13.69 -15.47
CA SER A 151 -16.76 14.91 -15.85
C SER A 151 -15.24 14.71 -15.87
N THR A 152 -14.55 15.37 -16.80
CA THR A 152 -13.08 15.30 -16.96
C THR A 152 -12.34 16.22 -15.97
N THR A 153 -12.60 16.10 -14.67
CA THR A 153 -11.87 16.85 -13.61
C THR A 153 -10.61 16.09 -13.12
N SER A 154 -10.12 15.13 -13.91
CA SER A 154 -9.05 14.18 -13.55
C SER A 154 -7.69 14.83 -13.21
N GLY A 155 -7.41 16.02 -13.76
CA GLY A 155 -6.12 16.69 -13.55
C GLY A 155 -5.86 17.08 -12.09
N PHE A 156 -6.87 17.64 -11.41
CA PHE A 156 -6.74 18.06 -10.01
C PHE A 156 -6.54 16.86 -9.08
N SER A 157 -7.36 15.82 -9.24
CA SER A 157 -7.27 14.62 -8.40
C SER A 157 -5.93 13.91 -8.55
N GLN A 158 -5.37 13.87 -9.76
CA GLN A 158 -4.05 13.29 -10.01
C GLN A 158 -2.94 14.13 -9.39
N LYS A 159 -2.99 15.46 -9.56
CA LYS A 159 -2.02 16.40 -8.98
C LYS A 159 -2.03 16.35 -7.44
N ALA A 160 -3.20 16.38 -6.80
CA ALA A 160 -3.34 16.28 -5.35
C ALA A 160 -2.76 14.95 -4.81
N HIS A 161 -3.01 13.85 -5.52
CA HIS A 161 -2.49 12.54 -5.13
C HIS A 161 -0.97 12.42 -5.27
N LEU A 162 -0.38 12.98 -6.34
CA LEU A 162 1.07 13.05 -6.46
C LEU A 162 1.68 13.86 -5.31
N LYS A 163 1.06 14.99 -4.93
CA LYS A 163 1.49 15.78 -3.77
C LYS A 163 1.36 15.02 -2.44
N ALA A 164 0.33 14.20 -2.29
CA ALA A 164 0.21 13.33 -1.12
C ALA A 164 1.36 12.31 -1.05
N ILE A 165 1.68 11.65 -2.17
CA ILE A 165 2.78 10.66 -2.24
C ILE A 165 4.12 11.31 -1.92
N THR A 166 4.41 12.50 -2.45
CA THR A 166 5.68 13.18 -2.17
C THR A 166 5.82 13.52 -0.70
N LEU A 167 4.75 14.04 -0.06
CA LEU A 167 4.75 14.35 1.37
C LEU A 167 4.88 13.09 2.24
N ILE A 168 4.18 12.00 1.90
CA ILE A 168 4.31 10.73 2.62
C ILE A 168 5.75 10.20 2.51
N THR A 169 6.34 10.26 1.32
CA THR A 169 7.70 9.78 1.07
C THR A 169 8.73 10.57 1.89
N ASP A 170 8.55 11.88 1.98
CA ASP A 170 9.42 12.76 2.76
C ASP A 170 9.30 12.50 4.27
N GLN A 171 8.08 12.30 4.78
CA GLN A 171 7.83 11.90 6.15
C GLN A 171 8.49 10.55 6.49
N ILE A 172 8.35 9.55 5.62
CA ILE A 172 8.98 8.23 5.83
C ILE A 172 10.50 8.32 5.85
N ARG A 173 11.11 9.12 4.96
CA ARG A 173 12.57 9.34 4.96
C ARG A 173 13.04 9.99 6.25
N THR A 174 12.31 10.99 6.72
CA THR A 174 12.59 11.66 8.00
C THR A 174 12.51 10.66 9.16
N LEU A 175 11.42 9.88 9.23
CA LEU A 175 11.23 8.84 10.25
C LEU A 175 12.36 7.80 10.27
N THR A 176 12.71 7.26 9.11
CA THR A 176 13.79 6.25 8.98
C THR A 176 15.17 6.81 9.32
N SER A 177 15.43 8.09 9.04
CA SER A 177 16.68 8.76 9.45
C SER A 177 16.80 9.00 10.95
N MET A 178 15.69 9.03 11.70
CA MET A 178 15.69 9.24 13.15
C MET A 178 15.89 7.94 13.93
N GLU A 179 15.44 6.80 13.41
CA GLU A 179 15.59 5.48 14.04
C GLU A 179 17.04 4.99 14.11
N THR A 180 17.94 5.49 13.24
CA THR A 180 19.37 5.14 13.25
C THR A 180 20.13 5.71 14.46
N ASN A 181 19.52 6.64 15.22
CA ASN A 181 20.13 7.30 16.39
C ASN A 181 19.69 6.72 17.77
N GLY A 182 19.04 5.55 17.80
CA GLY A 182 18.93 4.73 19.01
C GLY A 182 18.06 5.27 20.17
N LYS A 183 17.20 6.28 19.95
CA LYS A 183 16.25 6.73 20.98
C LYS A 183 14.88 6.09 20.77
N HIS A 184 14.49 5.19 21.69
CA HIS A 184 13.25 4.39 21.66
C HIS A 184 12.02 5.14 22.21
N THR A 185 12.04 6.47 22.27
CA THR A 185 10.93 7.30 22.74
C THR A 185 10.32 8.02 21.54
N ILE A 186 9.16 7.54 21.07
CA ILE A 186 8.38 8.16 20.00
C ILE A 186 7.80 9.48 20.54
N PRO A 187 8.21 10.65 20.02
CA PRO A 187 7.56 11.92 20.35
C PRO A 187 6.09 11.86 19.97
N THR A 188 5.19 12.46 20.76
CA THR A 188 3.73 12.41 20.53
C THR A 188 3.32 12.90 19.13
N GLY A 189 4.02 13.90 18.57
CA GLY A 189 3.82 14.36 17.20
C GLY A 189 4.33 13.41 16.11
N LEU A 190 5.27 12.51 16.45
CA LEU A 190 5.75 11.46 15.55
C LEU A 190 4.71 10.36 15.40
N GLN A 191 4.02 10.01 16.49
CA GLN A 191 2.91 9.04 16.48
C GLN A 191 1.79 9.50 15.54
N GLU A 192 1.35 10.76 15.65
CA GLU A 192 0.34 11.35 14.77
C GLU A 192 0.79 11.39 13.30
N ALA A 193 2.08 11.63 13.05
CA ALA A 193 2.64 11.60 11.70
C ALA A 193 2.63 10.17 11.11
N THR A 194 3.02 9.15 11.89
CA THR A 194 2.93 7.74 11.47
C THR A 194 1.49 7.31 11.23
N ASP A 195 0.56 7.68 12.13
CA ASP A 195 -0.85 7.36 12.00
C ASP A 195 -1.45 8.03 10.74
N ALA A 196 -1.04 9.27 10.45
CA ALA A 196 -1.46 9.99 9.25
C ALA A 196 -0.87 9.39 7.97
N VAL A 197 0.39 8.94 7.97
CA VAL A 197 0.99 8.21 6.83
C VAL A 197 0.24 6.91 6.58
N LEU A 198 -0.05 6.13 7.63
CA LEU A 198 -0.80 4.89 7.51
C LEU A 198 -2.21 5.15 6.96
N ALA A 199 -2.93 6.14 7.52
CA ALA A 199 -4.25 6.54 7.05
C ALA A 199 -4.22 6.99 5.58
N ALA A 200 -3.22 7.79 5.18
CA ALA A 200 -3.09 8.27 3.82
C ALA A 200 -2.79 7.12 2.84
N THR A 201 -2.02 6.12 3.27
CA THR A 201 -1.72 4.93 2.49
C THR A 201 -2.97 4.08 2.25
N LEU A 202 -3.80 3.89 3.29
CA LEU A 202 -5.07 3.17 3.20
C LEU A 202 -6.07 3.90 2.29
N VAL A 203 -6.22 5.22 2.46
CA VAL A 203 -7.10 6.07 1.63
C VAL A 203 -6.67 6.02 0.15
N ASN A 204 -5.36 6.07 -0.12
CA ASN A 204 -4.85 5.99 -1.48
C ASN A 204 -5.02 4.60 -2.11
N HIS A 205 -5.06 3.52 -1.32
CA HIS A 205 -5.32 2.18 -1.82
C HIS A 205 -6.73 2.07 -2.42
N HIS A 206 -7.73 2.67 -1.78
CA HIS A 206 -9.11 2.69 -2.28
C HIS A 206 -9.25 3.35 -3.66
N ARG A 207 -8.33 4.25 -4.06
CA ARG A 207 -8.33 4.82 -5.41
C ARG A 207 -8.10 3.77 -6.50
N LEU A 208 -7.30 2.73 -6.21
CA LEU A 208 -6.98 1.69 -7.18
C LEU A 208 -8.17 0.78 -7.50
N ASP A 209 -9.14 0.69 -6.60
CA ASP A 209 -10.36 -0.11 -6.78
C ASP A 209 -11.40 0.61 -7.66
N ILE A 210 -11.32 1.93 -7.81
CA ILE A 210 -12.23 2.73 -8.66
C ILE A 210 -11.82 2.68 -10.14
N VAL A 211 -10.52 2.49 -10.41
CA VAL A 211 -9.95 2.59 -11.76
C VAL A 211 -9.98 1.24 -12.51
N LYS A 212 -10.45 0.16 -11.87
CA LYS A 212 -10.66 -1.16 -12.49
C LYS A 212 -12.12 -1.40 -12.80
#